data_AF-A0A6G7B9X0-F1
#
_entry.id   AF-A0A6G7B9X0-F1
#
_cell.length_a   1.000
_cell.length_b   1.000
_cell.length_c   1.000
_cell.angle_alpha   90.00
_cell.angle_beta   90.00
_cell.angle_gamma   90.00
#
_symmetry.space_group_name_H-M   'P 1'
#
loop_
_entity.id
_entity.type
_entity.pdbx_description
1 polymer ?
#
loop_
_entity_poly.entity_id
_entity_poly.type
_entity_poly.pdbx_seq_one_letter_code
_entity_poly.pdbx_strand_id
1 'polypeptide(L)'
;MENYLLNNKHPEGKSKAKFLKDVLGYKSGDGKILHDNLVKAVLNKKPVKVENTSYRIKNTYKIKLVGKNNKEITANVVCIFQKDSGKTKYRIITVYPDKR
;
A
#
# COMPACT_ATOMS: atom_id res chain seq x y z
N MET A 1 14.32 -5.79 -0.92
CA MET A 1 13.42 -4.60 -1.06
C MET A 1 12.60 -4.49 0.22
N GLU A 2 13.28 -4.39 1.36
CA GLU A 2 12.66 -4.64 2.67
C GLU A 2 12.46 -3.32 3.42
N ASN A 3 11.23 -3.11 3.90
CA ASN A 3 10.89 -2.21 5.01
C ASN A 3 10.72 -0.70 4.77
N TYR A 4 10.79 -0.18 3.54
CA TYR A 4 10.57 1.27 3.34
C TYR A 4 9.22 1.77 3.86
N LEU A 5 8.13 1.02 3.64
CA LEU A 5 6.78 1.39 4.10
C LEU A 5 6.63 1.32 5.64
N LEU A 6 7.40 0.45 6.30
CA LEU A 6 7.29 0.17 7.73
C LEU A 6 8.42 0.83 8.55
N ASN A 7 9.20 1.70 7.91
CA ASN A 7 10.28 2.42 8.57
C ASN A 7 9.74 3.65 9.31
N ASN A 8 9.57 3.51 10.63
CA ASN A 8 9.13 4.60 11.51
C ASN A 8 10.19 5.69 11.76
N LYS A 9 11.43 5.50 11.30
CA LYS A 9 12.53 6.47 11.38
C LYS A 9 12.64 7.35 10.13
N HIS A 10 11.80 7.15 9.11
CA HIS A 10 11.83 7.96 7.89
C HIS A 10 11.25 9.38 8.14
N PRO A 11 11.97 10.47 7.83
CA PRO A 11 11.55 11.84 8.17
C PRO A 11 10.18 12.21 7.60
N GLU A 12 9.90 11.85 6.34
CA GLU A 12 8.60 12.10 5.70
C GLU A 12 7.62 10.91 5.80
N GLY A 13 8.12 9.72 6.12
CA GLY A 13 7.37 8.46 6.05
C GLY A 13 6.80 8.03 7.40
N LYS A 14 7.21 8.69 8.49
CA LYS A 14 6.88 8.34 9.87
C LYS A 14 5.38 8.24 10.13
N SER A 15 4.57 9.17 9.62
CA SER A 15 3.11 9.16 9.82
C SER A 15 2.44 7.96 9.15
N LYS A 16 2.89 7.58 7.95
CA LYS A 16 2.40 6.43 7.19
C LYS A 16 2.87 5.11 7.80
N ALA A 17 4.12 5.03 8.21
CA ALA A 17 4.64 3.88 8.93
C ALA A 17 3.94 3.68 10.28
N LYS A 18 3.66 4.78 11.01
CA LYS A 18 2.88 4.77 12.24
C LYS A 18 1.46 4.29 12.00
N PHE A 19 0.80 4.73 10.92
CA PHE A 19 -0.50 4.22 10.53
C PHE A 19 -0.51 2.70 10.33
N LEU A 20 0.42 2.18 9.52
CA LEU A 20 0.53 0.74 9.26
C LEU A 20 0.78 -0.06 10.54
N LYS A 21 1.55 0.49 11.49
CA LYS A 21 1.85 -0.16 12.77
C LYS A 21 0.68 -0.07 13.75
N ASP A 22 0.23 1.12 14.06
CA ASP A 22 -0.69 1.38 15.18
C ASP A 22 -2.14 1.04 14.80
N VAL A 23 -2.50 1.21 13.52
CA VAL A 23 -3.87 0.96 13.03
C VAL A 23 -4.00 -0.43 12.45
N LEU A 24 -3.10 -0.82 11.55
CA LEU A 24 -3.17 -2.12 10.86
C LEU A 24 -2.35 -3.24 11.54
N GLY A 25 -1.58 -2.93 12.59
CA GLY A 25 -0.88 -3.94 13.40
C GLY A 25 0.40 -4.50 12.78
N TYR A 26 0.95 -3.88 11.73
CA TYR A 26 2.15 -4.38 11.05
C TYR A 26 3.45 -3.95 11.76
N LYS A 27 4.38 -4.88 11.93
CA LYS A 27 5.72 -4.64 12.49
C LYS A 27 6.76 -4.61 11.39
N SER A 28 7.97 -4.11 11.68
CA SER A 28 9.06 -3.98 10.69
C SER A 28 9.47 -5.29 9.99
N GLY A 29 9.12 -6.47 10.51
CA GLY A 29 9.33 -7.77 9.84
C GLY A 29 8.17 -8.22 8.94
N ASP A 30 7.02 -7.53 8.97
CA ASP A 30 5.80 -7.95 8.28
C ASP A 30 5.74 -7.44 6.82
N GLY A 31 6.85 -6.97 6.24
CA GLY A 31 6.87 -6.33 4.93
C GLY A 31 6.27 -7.19 3.81
N LYS A 32 6.56 -8.50 3.82
CA LYS A 32 5.98 -9.45 2.85
C LYS A 32 4.48 -9.65 3.06
N ILE A 33 4.05 -9.87 4.29
CA ILE A 33 2.63 -10.07 4.64
C ILE A 33 1.81 -8.81 4.29
N LEU A 34 2.34 -7.63 4.60
CA LEU A 34 1.74 -6.35 4.22
C LEU A 34 1.60 -6.26 2.71
N HIS A 35 2.67 -6.51 1.96
CA HIS A 35 2.66 -6.43 0.50
C HIS A 35 1.62 -7.39 -0.09
N ASP A 36 1.62 -8.65 0.31
CA ASP A 36 0.67 -9.66 -0.18
C ASP A 36 -0.78 -9.27 0.13
N ASN A 37 -1.05 -8.74 1.33
CA ASN A 37 -2.39 -8.29 1.70
C ASN A 37 -2.84 -7.09 0.85
N LEU A 38 -1.97 -6.11 0.65
CA LEU A 38 -2.27 -4.93 -0.17
C LEU A 38 -2.48 -5.30 -1.64
N VAL A 39 -1.68 -6.23 -2.18
CA VAL A 39 -1.86 -6.72 -3.55
C VAL A 39 -3.19 -7.45 -3.69
N LYS A 40 -3.52 -8.36 -2.77
CA LYS A 40 -4.82 -9.05 -2.75
C LYS A 40 -6.00 -8.07 -2.68
N ALA A 41 -5.87 -7.02 -1.87
CA ALA A 41 -6.90 -6.01 -1.71
C ALA A 41 -7.17 -5.28 -3.05
N VAL A 42 -6.11 -4.86 -3.76
CA VAL A 42 -6.28 -4.12 -5.03
C VAL A 42 -6.50 -5.01 -6.25
N LEU A 43 -6.26 -6.33 -6.14
CA LEU A 43 -6.43 -7.28 -7.23
C LEU A 43 -7.88 -7.27 -7.74
N ASN A 44 -8.04 -7.17 -9.06
CA ASN A 44 -9.35 -7.09 -9.74
C ASN A 44 -10.25 -5.92 -9.29
N LYS A 45 -9.71 -4.91 -8.60
CA LYS A 45 -10.42 -3.68 -8.29
C LYS A 45 -10.12 -2.59 -9.33
N LYS A 46 -11.03 -1.62 -9.45
CA LYS A 46 -10.81 -0.42 -10.26
C LYS A 46 -10.19 0.70 -9.40
N PRO A 47 -9.16 1.39 -9.89
CA PRO A 47 -8.61 2.54 -9.16
C PRO A 47 -9.62 3.69 -9.15
N VAL A 48 -9.64 4.44 -8.05
CA VAL A 48 -10.43 5.69 -7.93
C VAL A 48 -9.72 6.88 -8.59
N LYS A 49 -8.40 6.78 -8.75
CA LYS A 49 -7.59 7.78 -9.45
C LYS A 49 -6.48 7.09 -10.25
N VAL A 50 -6.33 7.50 -11.50
CA VAL A 50 -5.21 7.10 -12.37
C VAL A 50 -4.43 8.35 -12.71
N GLU A 51 -3.13 8.32 -12.43
CA GLU A 51 -2.19 9.40 -12.75
C GLU A 51 -1.16 8.85 -13.73
N ASN A 52 -1.26 9.30 -14.99
CA ASN A 52 -0.27 9.00 -16.01
C ASN A 52 0.91 9.95 -15.84
N THR A 53 2.05 9.43 -15.42
CA THR A 53 3.30 10.19 -15.42
C THR A 53 4.15 9.73 -16.61
N SER A 54 5.07 10.57 -17.06
CA SER A 54 6.01 10.26 -18.15
C SER A 54 6.85 8.99 -17.90
N TYR A 55 6.91 8.53 -16.66
CA TYR A 55 7.66 7.33 -16.26
C TYR A 55 6.76 6.12 -16.05
N ARG A 56 5.65 6.27 -15.32
CA ARG A 56 4.83 5.15 -14.80
C ARG A 56 3.37 5.55 -14.60
N ILE A 57 2.46 4.59 -14.77
CA ILE A 57 1.04 4.75 -14.44
C ILE A 57 0.85 4.49 -12.95
N LYS A 58 0.49 5.53 -12.21
CA LYS A 58 0.23 5.46 -10.78
C LYS A 58 -1.27 5.35 -10.54
N ASN A 59 -1.65 4.34 -9.78
CA ASN A 59 -3.05 3.99 -9.52
C ASN A 59 -3.32 4.13 -8.03
N THR A 60 -4.37 4.85 -7.68
CA THR A 60 -4.84 4.98 -6.30
C THR A 60 -6.14 4.22 -6.15
N TYR A 61 -6.20 3.39 -5.11
CA TYR A 61 -7.35 2.57 -4.75
C TYR A 61 -7.86 3.03 -3.40
N LYS A 62 -9.16 3.27 -3.31
CA LYS A 62 -9.83 3.46 -2.03
C LYS A 62 -10.49 2.15 -1.66
N ILE A 63 -9.96 1.50 -0.63
CA ILE A 63 -10.35 0.13 -0.27
C ILE A 63 -10.36 -0.07 1.24
N LYS A 64 -11.30 -0.89 1.70
CA LYS A 64 -11.32 -1.43 3.05
C LYS A 64 -10.20 -2.47 3.20
N LEU A 65 -9.23 -2.17 4.05
CA LEU A 65 -8.14 -3.06 4.42
C LEU A 65 -8.46 -3.72 5.76
N VAL A 66 -8.16 -5.02 5.84
CA VAL A 66 -8.14 -5.76 7.10
C VAL A 66 -6.68 -5.82 7.57
N GLY A 67 -6.37 -5.19 8.69
CA GLY A 67 -5.05 -5.23 9.31
C GLY A 67 -4.72 -6.61 9.87
N LYS A 68 -3.44 -6.84 10.18
CA LYS A 68 -2.97 -8.06 10.87
C LYS A 68 -3.61 -8.24 12.25
N ASN A 69 -4.08 -7.15 12.85
CA ASN A 69 -4.79 -7.09 14.12
C ASN A 69 -6.33 -7.25 13.96
N ASN A 70 -6.82 -7.71 12.81
CA ASN A 70 -8.25 -7.82 12.47
C ASN A 70 -9.04 -6.50 12.48
N LYS A 71 -8.37 -5.34 12.55
CA LYS A 71 -9.04 -4.05 12.41
C LYS A 71 -9.31 -3.74 10.95
N GLU A 72 -10.53 -3.30 10.67
CA GLU A 72 -10.91 -2.85 9.34
C GLU A 72 -10.82 -1.34 9.23
N ILE A 73 -10.23 -0.86 8.14
CA ILE A 73 -10.18 0.57 7.84
C ILE A 73 -10.22 0.84 6.35
N THR A 74 -10.92 1.90 5.95
CA THR A 74 -10.84 2.43 4.59
C THR A 74 -9.54 3.22 4.43
N ALA A 75 -8.70 2.79 3.50
CA ALA A 75 -7.43 3.42 3.21
C ALA A 75 -7.25 3.65 1.71
N ASN A 76 -6.37 4.59 1.39
CA ASN A 76 -5.88 4.82 0.05
C ASN A 76 -4.60 4.02 -0.16
N VAL A 77 -4.64 3.08 -1.09
CA VAL A 77 -3.49 2.27 -1.52
C VAL A 77 -3.02 2.79 -2.86
N VAL A 78 -1.77 3.23 -2.92
CA VAL A 78 -1.17 3.76 -4.14
C VAL A 78 -0.14 2.79 -4.66
N CYS A 79 -0.32 2.34 -5.90
CA CYS A 79 0.56 1.37 -6.53
C CYS A 79 0.83 1.68 -8.01
N ILE A 80 1.90 1.10 -8.53
CA ILE A 80 2.22 1.08 -9.95
C ILE A 80 2.18 -0.36 -10.43
N PHE A 81 1.60 -0.57 -11.61
CA PHE A 81 1.64 -1.84 -12.32
C PHE A 81 2.78 -1.81 -13.32
N GLN A 82 3.63 -2.82 -13.26
CA GLN A 82 4.60 -3.10 -14.30
C GLN A 82 4.19 -4.42 -14.94
N LYS A 83 3.76 -4.38 -16.21
CA LYS A 83 3.56 -5.58 -17.02
C LYS A 83 4.90 -5.88 -17.69
N ASP A 84 5.73 -6.66 -16.99
CA ASP A 84 6.97 -7.20 -17.55
C ASP A 84 6.73 -8.66 -17.94
N SER A 85 6.89 -8.97 -19.23
CA SER A 85 6.94 -10.34 -19.79
C SER A 85 5.89 -11.32 -19.21
N GLY A 86 4.62 -10.92 -19.21
CA GLY A 86 3.49 -11.77 -18.80
C GLY A 86 3.21 -11.84 -17.28
N LYS A 87 4.04 -11.25 -16.42
CA LYS A 87 3.80 -11.17 -14.97
C LYS A 87 3.50 -9.73 -14.56
N THR A 88 2.30 -9.48 -14.05
CA THR A 88 1.93 -8.19 -13.47
C THR A 88 2.63 -8.03 -12.12
N LYS A 89 3.63 -7.15 -12.06
CA LYS A 89 4.29 -6.76 -10.81
C LYS A 89 3.58 -5.57 -10.19
N TYR A 90 3.13 -5.75 -8.95
CA TYR A 90 2.49 -4.72 -8.15
C TYR A 90 3.54 -4.05 -7.25
N ARG A 91 3.89 -2.80 -7.57
CA ARG A 91 4.77 -1.99 -6.72
C ARG A 91 3.92 -1.07 -5.86
N ILE A 92 3.76 -1.39 -4.59
CA ILE A 92 3.11 -0.51 -3.61
C ILE A 92 4.04 0.66 -3.31
N ILE A 93 3.57 1.89 -3.52
CA ILE A 93 4.32 3.13 -3.24
C ILE A 93 4.03 3.60 -1.82
N THR A 94 2.74 3.71 -1.46
CA THR A 94 2.31 4.26 -0.18
C THR A 94 0.91 3.78 0.17
N VAL A 95 0.62 3.74 1.47
CA VAL A 95 -0.72 3.56 2.03
C VAL A 95 -0.97 4.64 3.06
N TYR A 96 -2.16 5.22 3.09
CA TYR A 96 -2.56 6.21 4.08
C TYR A 96 -4.06 6.13 4.35
N PRO A 97 -4.52 6.52 5.55
CA PRO A 97 -5.95 6.51 5.86
C PRO A 97 -6.71 7.41 4.90
N ASP A 98 -7.95 7.04 4.59
CA ASP A 98 -8.87 7.96 3.96
C ASP A 98 -9.13 9.14 4.91
N LYS A 99 -8.95 10.38 4.43
CA LYS A 99 -9.28 11.58 5.20
C LYS A 99 -10.79 11.55 5.41
N ARG A 100 -11.21 11.27 6.64
CA ARG A 100 -12.56 11.50 7.10
C ARG A 100 -12.66 12.90 7.67
#